data_AF-K7A677-F1
#
_entry.id   AF-K7A677-F1
#
_cell.length_a   1.000
_cell.length_b   1.000
_cell.length_c   1.000
_cell.angle_alpha   90.00
_cell.angle_beta   90.00
_cell.angle_gamma   90.00
#
_symmetry.space_group_name_H-M   'P 1'
#
loop_
_entity.id
_entity.type
_entity.pdbx_description
1 polymer ?
#
loop_
_entity_poly.entity_id
_entity_poly.type
_entity_poly.pdbx_seq_one_letter_code
_entity_poly.pdbx_strand_id
1 'polypeptide(L)'
;MFRAKASMMWLLFTPIFVLTMLLPILLLWYWLVVSGAIKEHAQHPKLFGYMARISLGAGLFVTVGGLVILGHPAVEHIMPIQAAANVLFDGGQFFMAAGYLGLLIRLLDSPKWHNMSAKLVPMGRMALTNYIMHSIILSSVFYGYAGGLYGEISRAPQMLIAVAILLIQIPLSSWWLKHFQFGPLEWLWRSLTYKTRQPFRVIPS
;
A
#
# COMPACT_ATOMS: atom_id res chain seq x y z
N MET A 1 -24.58 6.67 25.39
CA MET A 1 -24.90 5.22 25.51
C MET A 1 -25.15 4.53 24.16
N PHE A 2 -25.88 5.15 23.21
CA PHE A 2 -26.15 4.60 21.86
C PHE A 2 -24.89 4.28 21.03
N ARG A 3 -23.91 5.18 20.99
CA ARG A 3 -22.65 4.97 20.24
C ARG A 3 -21.81 3.80 20.75
N ALA A 4 -21.84 3.53 22.07
CA ALA A 4 -21.10 2.43 22.69
C ALA A 4 -21.70 1.05 22.38
N LYS A 5 -23.05 0.95 22.32
CA LYS A 5 -23.73 -0.29 21.88
C LYS A 5 -23.48 -0.56 20.40
N ALA A 6 -23.55 0.48 19.56
CA ALA A 6 -23.25 0.36 18.14
C ALA A 6 -21.79 -0.08 17.90
N SER A 7 -20.82 0.54 18.58
CA SER A 7 -19.40 0.15 18.46
C SER A 7 -19.14 -1.27 18.98
N MET A 8 -19.81 -1.68 20.06
CA MET A 8 -19.71 -3.06 20.57
C MET A 8 -20.26 -4.08 19.56
N MET A 9 -21.36 -3.74 18.88
CA MET A 9 -21.92 -4.59 17.83
C MET A 9 -20.94 -4.73 16.65
N TRP A 10 -20.33 -3.65 16.17
CA TRP A 10 -19.32 -3.71 15.11
C TRP A 10 -18.08 -4.51 15.52
N LEU A 11 -17.62 -4.38 16.76
CA LEU A 11 -16.50 -5.17 17.32
C LEU A 11 -16.77 -6.68 17.29
N LEU A 12 -18.01 -7.13 17.46
CA LEU A 12 -18.35 -8.55 17.39
C LEU A 12 -18.27 -9.09 15.95
N PHE A 13 -18.60 -8.26 14.95
CA PHE A 13 -18.51 -8.63 13.52
C PHE A 13 -17.12 -8.40 12.92
N THR A 14 -16.27 -7.58 13.55
CA THR A 14 -14.95 -7.23 13.02
C THR A 14 -14.05 -8.46 12.81
N PRO A 15 -13.96 -9.44 13.72
CA PRO A 15 -13.14 -10.63 13.52
C PRO A 15 -13.62 -11.48 12.34
N ILE A 16 -14.94 -11.64 12.19
CA ILE A 16 -15.52 -12.39 11.07
C ILE A 16 -15.22 -11.68 9.76
N PHE A 17 -15.44 -10.36 9.70
CA PHE A 17 -15.12 -9.54 8.53
C PHE A 17 -13.63 -9.59 8.18
N VAL A 18 -12.74 -9.46 9.16
CA VAL A 18 -11.29 -9.54 8.97
C VAL A 18 -10.89 -10.93 8.48
N LEU A 19 -11.47 -12.00 9.03
CA LEU A 19 -11.20 -13.36 8.58
C LEU A 19 -11.68 -13.58 7.14
N THR A 20 -12.93 -13.24 6.83
CA THR A 20 -13.48 -13.43 5.48
C THR A 20 -12.78 -12.55 4.44
N MET A 21 -12.26 -11.38 4.83
CA MET A 21 -11.51 -10.51 3.92
C MET A 21 -10.04 -10.88 3.76
N LEU A 22 -9.33 -11.12 4.87
CA LEU A 22 -7.89 -11.34 4.81
C LEU A 22 -7.55 -12.77 4.41
N LEU A 23 -8.37 -13.74 4.79
CA LEU A 23 -8.06 -15.16 4.52
C LEU A 23 -7.96 -15.46 3.02
N PRO A 24 -8.86 -14.99 2.13
CA PRO A 24 -8.69 -15.16 0.69
C PRO A 24 -7.40 -14.53 0.15
N ILE A 25 -7.04 -13.33 0.61
CA ILE A 25 -5.81 -12.64 0.19
C ILE A 25 -4.57 -13.41 0.67
N LEU A 26 -4.59 -13.87 1.92
CA LEU A 26 -3.50 -14.65 2.51
C LEU A 26 -3.35 -16.01 1.83
N LEU A 27 -4.44 -16.69 1.50
CA LEU A 27 -4.42 -17.95 0.76
C LEU A 27 -3.91 -17.76 -0.67
N LEU A 28 -4.36 -16.72 -1.37
CA LEU A 28 -3.85 -16.38 -2.70
C LEU A 28 -2.35 -16.09 -2.65
N TRP A 29 -1.91 -15.31 -1.66
CA TRP A 29 -0.50 -15.01 -1.44
C TRP A 29 0.32 -16.26 -1.12
N TYR A 30 -0.15 -17.07 -0.17
CA TYR A 30 0.48 -18.33 0.22
C TYR A 30 0.62 -19.28 -0.98
N TRP A 31 -0.45 -19.45 -1.76
CA TRP A 31 -0.44 -20.28 -2.96
C TRP A 31 0.58 -19.78 -4.00
N LEU A 32 0.64 -18.47 -4.26
CA LEU A 32 1.60 -17.87 -5.20
C LEU A 32 3.07 -18.04 -4.76
N VAL A 33 3.33 -18.04 -3.45
CA VAL A 33 4.66 -18.25 -2.90
C VAL A 33 5.05 -19.73 -2.94
N VAL A 34 4.16 -20.62 -2.49
CA VAL A 34 4.43 -22.07 -2.42
C VAL A 34 4.51 -22.71 -3.80
N SER A 35 3.69 -22.27 -4.76
CA SER A 35 3.74 -22.74 -6.15
C SER A 35 5.03 -22.33 -6.88
N GLY A 36 5.85 -21.45 -6.30
CA GLY A 36 7.02 -20.89 -6.97
C GLY A 36 6.68 -19.92 -8.10
N ALA A 37 5.39 -19.67 -8.38
CA ALA A 37 4.93 -18.86 -9.50
C ALA A 37 5.50 -17.43 -9.49
N ILE A 38 5.72 -16.85 -8.31
CA ILE A 38 6.38 -15.54 -8.18
C ILE A 38 7.88 -15.63 -8.46
N LYS A 39 8.56 -16.69 -8.00
CA LYS A 39 10.00 -16.85 -8.18
C LYS A 39 10.34 -17.14 -9.65
N GLU A 40 9.49 -17.92 -10.30
CA GLU A 40 9.59 -18.33 -11.72
C GLU A 40 8.59 -17.56 -12.58
N HIS A 41 8.35 -16.29 -12.26
CA HIS A 41 7.34 -15.45 -12.95
C HIS A 41 7.56 -15.34 -14.46
N ALA A 42 8.82 -15.41 -14.91
CA ALA A 42 9.20 -15.46 -16.31
C ALA A 42 8.64 -16.70 -17.06
N GLN A 43 8.41 -17.82 -16.36
CA GLN A 43 7.85 -19.05 -16.92
C GLN A 43 6.32 -19.04 -16.97
N HIS A 44 5.65 -18.16 -16.22
CA HIS A 44 4.19 -18.03 -16.18
C HIS A 44 3.65 -16.70 -16.73
N PRO A 45 4.07 -16.27 -17.93
CA PRO A 45 3.70 -14.95 -18.42
C PRO A 45 2.21 -14.79 -18.70
N LYS A 46 1.54 -15.87 -19.12
CA LYS A 46 0.10 -15.85 -19.40
C LYS A 46 -0.71 -15.70 -18.13
N LEU A 47 -0.32 -16.33 -17.02
CA LEU A 47 -1.00 -16.24 -15.73
C LEU A 47 -1.05 -14.79 -15.25
N PHE A 48 0.11 -14.13 -15.13
CA PHE A 48 0.16 -12.74 -14.68
C PHE A 48 -0.45 -11.76 -15.69
N GLY A 49 -0.42 -12.07 -16.99
CA GLY A 49 -1.13 -11.30 -18.01
C GLY A 49 -2.65 -11.38 -17.87
N TYR A 50 -3.20 -12.57 -17.62
CA TYR A 50 -4.63 -12.75 -17.36
C TYR A 50 -5.05 -12.12 -16.03
N MET A 51 -4.27 -12.32 -14.96
CA MET A 51 -4.51 -11.64 -13.68
C MET A 51 -4.55 -10.12 -13.88
N ALA A 52 -3.56 -9.55 -14.58
CA ALA A 52 -3.51 -8.12 -14.84
C ALA A 52 -4.73 -7.61 -15.63
N ARG A 53 -5.14 -8.28 -16.72
CA ARG A 53 -6.21 -7.73 -17.58
C ARG A 53 -7.61 -8.10 -17.13
N ILE A 54 -7.82 -9.38 -16.80
CA ILE A 54 -9.14 -9.91 -16.45
C ILE A 54 -9.50 -9.44 -15.04
N SER A 55 -8.61 -9.61 -14.06
CA SER A 55 -8.94 -9.25 -12.68
C SER A 55 -8.98 -7.73 -12.47
N LEU A 56 -8.14 -6.92 -13.15
CA LEU A 56 -8.32 -5.46 -13.11
C LEU A 56 -9.60 -5.03 -13.83
N GLY A 57 -9.89 -5.55 -15.02
CA GLY A 57 -11.09 -5.16 -15.78
C GLY A 57 -12.38 -5.53 -15.06
N ALA A 58 -12.50 -6.79 -14.64
CA ALA A 58 -13.64 -7.27 -13.88
C ALA A 58 -13.71 -6.63 -12.49
N GLY A 59 -12.58 -6.52 -11.78
CA GLY A 59 -12.51 -5.88 -10.47
C GLY A 59 -12.95 -4.43 -10.51
N LEU A 60 -12.48 -3.66 -11.50
CA LEU A 60 -12.86 -2.26 -11.66
C LEU A 60 -14.35 -2.13 -11.95
N PHE A 61 -14.87 -2.94 -12.88
CA PHE A 61 -16.29 -2.94 -13.22
C PHE A 61 -17.17 -3.27 -12.00
N VAL A 62 -16.81 -4.32 -11.26
CA VAL A 62 -17.55 -4.77 -10.07
C VAL A 62 -17.47 -3.75 -8.93
N THR A 63 -16.28 -3.20 -8.65
CA THR A 63 -16.09 -2.18 -7.60
C THR A 63 -16.81 -0.88 -7.93
N VAL A 64 -16.68 -0.38 -9.18
CA VAL A 64 -17.38 0.85 -9.61
C VAL A 64 -18.89 0.62 -9.61
N GLY A 65 -19.36 -0.55 -10.07
CA GLY A 65 -20.78 -0.91 -10.01
C GLY A 65 -21.32 -0.91 -8.58
N GLY A 66 -20.61 -1.55 -7.65
CA GLY A 66 -20.95 -1.53 -6.22
C GLY A 66 -20.97 -0.12 -5.64
N LEU A 67 -19.97 0.70 -5.98
CA LEU A 67 -19.88 2.10 -5.54
C LEU A 67 -21.03 2.97 -6.06
N VAL A 68 -21.41 2.80 -7.34
CA VAL A 68 -22.53 3.54 -7.95
C VAL A 68 -23.85 3.17 -7.28
N ILE A 69 -24.06 1.88 -6.95
CA ILE A 69 -25.26 1.44 -6.23
C ILE A 69 -25.25 2.02 -4.81
N LEU A 70 -24.12 1.98 -4.10
CA LEU A 70 -23.99 2.54 -2.75
C LEU A 70 -24.17 4.07 -2.71
N GLY A 71 -23.77 4.77 -3.78
CA GLY A 71 -23.93 6.23 -3.90
C GLY A 71 -25.35 6.68 -4.25
N HIS A 72 -26.27 5.75 -4.54
CA HIS A 72 -27.63 6.10 -4.92
C HIS A 72 -28.52 6.33 -3.68
N PRO A 73 -29.18 7.49 -3.51
CA PRO A 73 -29.93 7.83 -2.29
C PRO A 73 -31.02 6.82 -1.90
N ALA A 74 -31.64 6.16 -2.89
CA ALA A 74 -32.66 5.14 -2.63
C ALA A 74 -32.13 3.86 -1.93
N VAL A 75 -30.81 3.63 -1.93
CA VAL A 75 -30.19 2.44 -1.33
C VAL A 75 -29.93 2.61 0.16
N GLU A 76 -29.88 3.84 0.67
CA GLU A 76 -29.60 4.12 2.09
C GLU A 76 -30.62 3.50 3.05
N HIS A 77 -31.84 3.23 2.58
CA HIS A 77 -32.93 2.72 3.41
C HIS A 77 -33.30 1.26 3.11
N ILE A 78 -32.65 0.62 2.13
CA ILE A 78 -32.98 -0.74 1.69
C ILE A 78 -31.82 -1.68 2.02
N MET A 79 -31.87 -2.26 3.22
CA MET A 79 -30.79 -3.10 3.78
C MET A 79 -30.31 -4.23 2.84
N PRO A 80 -31.18 -4.99 2.13
CA PRO A 80 -30.69 -6.04 1.22
C PRO A 80 -29.89 -5.51 0.03
N ILE A 81 -30.31 -4.38 -0.55
CA ILE A 81 -29.61 -3.76 -1.68
C ILE A 81 -28.26 -3.19 -1.20
N GLN A 82 -28.25 -2.55 -0.03
CA GLN A 82 -27.02 -2.06 0.58
C GLN A 82 -26.03 -3.20 0.87
N ALA A 83 -26.50 -4.33 1.42
CA ALA A 83 -25.67 -5.50 1.66
C ALA A 83 -25.08 -6.07 0.36
N ALA A 84 -25.92 -6.25 -0.67
CA ALA A 84 -25.47 -6.73 -1.99
C ALA A 84 -24.43 -5.78 -2.62
N ALA A 85 -24.65 -4.46 -2.52
CA ALA A 85 -23.75 -3.46 -3.07
C ALA A 85 -22.40 -3.42 -2.35
N ASN A 86 -22.38 -3.61 -1.02
CA ASN A 86 -21.13 -3.76 -0.26
C ASN A 86 -20.39 -5.04 -0.66
N VAL A 87 -21.08 -6.18 -0.80
CA VAL A 87 -20.46 -7.42 -1.26
C VAL A 87 -19.84 -7.27 -2.65
N LEU A 88 -20.51 -6.55 -3.57
CA LEU A 88 -19.93 -6.22 -4.87
C LEU A 88 -18.70 -5.33 -4.72
N PHE A 89 -18.81 -4.24 -3.97
CA PHE A 89 -17.72 -3.28 -3.77
C PHE A 89 -16.47 -3.96 -3.19
N ASP A 90 -16.64 -4.68 -2.10
CA ASP A 90 -15.62 -5.43 -1.37
C ASP A 90 -15.08 -6.61 -2.18
N GLY A 91 -15.96 -7.38 -2.81
CA GLY A 91 -15.61 -8.48 -3.69
C GLY A 91 -14.73 -8.04 -4.85
N GLY A 92 -15.09 -6.91 -5.49
CA GLY A 92 -14.33 -6.30 -6.56
C GLY A 92 -12.92 -5.89 -6.14
N GLN A 93 -12.71 -5.47 -4.90
CA GLN A 93 -11.38 -5.12 -4.39
C GLN A 93 -10.41 -6.32 -4.37
N PHE A 94 -10.89 -7.55 -4.13
CA PHE A 94 -10.05 -8.75 -4.23
C PHE A 94 -9.58 -9.01 -5.66
N PHE A 95 -10.47 -8.84 -6.63
CA PHE A 95 -10.11 -8.93 -8.05
C PHE A 95 -9.11 -7.83 -8.43
N MET A 96 -9.32 -6.61 -7.96
CA MET A 96 -8.37 -5.50 -8.14
C MET A 96 -7.00 -5.82 -7.53
N ALA A 97 -6.94 -6.38 -6.33
CA ALA A 97 -5.70 -6.77 -5.68
C ALA A 97 -4.91 -7.82 -6.49
N ALA A 98 -5.60 -8.87 -6.96
CA ALA A 98 -4.99 -9.87 -7.85
C ALA A 98 -4.53 -9.24 -9.17
N GLY A 99 -5.30 -8.29 -9.70
CA GLY A 99 -4.98 -7.52 -10.89
C GLY A 99 -3.74 -6.65 -10.73
N TYR A 100 -3.62 -5.94 -9.62
CA TYR A 100 -2.44 -5.15 -9.29
C TYR A 100 -1.20 -6.03 -9.14
N LEU A 101 -1.33 -7.19 -8.51
CA LEU A 101 -0.23 -8.15 -8.40
C LEU A 101 0.24 -8.64 -9.77
N GLY A 102 -0.69 -9.05 -10.63
CA GLY A 102 -0.39 -9.46 -12.01
C GLY A 102 0.28 -8.33 -12.78
N LEU A 103 -0.24 -7.11 -12.67
CA LEU A 103 0.33 -5.93 -13.33
C LEU A 103 1.75 -5.64 -12.83
N LEU A 104 1.98 -5.62 -11.51
CA LEU A 104 3.30 -5.35 -10.93
C LEU A 104 4.34 -6.36 -11.42
N ILE A 105 4.02 -7.66 -11.43
CA ILE A 105 4.93 -8.70 -11.91
C ILE A 105 5.24 -8.50 -13.41
N ARG A 106 4.23 -8.20 -14.23
CA ARG A 106 4.43 -7.88 -15.65
C ARG A 106 5.29 -6.64 -15.88
N LEU A 107 5.15 -5.63 -15.02
CA LEU A 107 5.96 -4.43 -15.09
C LEU A 107 7.41 -4.73 -14.69
N LEU A 108 7.65 -5.60 -13.70
CA LEU A 108 9.00 -6.00 -13.31
C LEU A 108 9.75 -6.77 -14.42
N ASP A 109 9.03 -7.55 -15.24
CA ASP A 109 9.57 -8.21 -16.44
C ASP A 109 10.02 -7.23 -17.54
N SER A 110 9.49 -6.00 -17.54
CA SER A 110 9.79 -5.02 -18.58
C SER A 110 11.09 -4.27 -18.26
N PRO A 111 12.10 -4.27 -19.15
CA PRO A 111 13.41 -3.65 -18.87
C PRO A 111 13.33 -2.15 -18.56
N LYS A 112 12.40 -1.43 -19.20
CA LYS A 112 12.13 0.00 -18.91
C LYS A 112 11.70 0.23 -17.47
N TRP A 113 10.81 -0.62 -16.96
CA TRP A 113 10.22 -0.51 -15.64
C TRP A 113 11.15 -1.04 -14.56
N HIS A 114 11.91 -2.09 -14.86
CA HIS A 114 13.03 -2.53 -14.05
C HIS A 114 14.01 -1.37 -13.78
N ASN A 115 14.48 -0.68 -14.83
CA ASN A 115 15.38 0.47 -14.68
C ASN A 115 14.76 1.64 -13.90
N MET A 116 13.45 1.88 -14.05
CA MET A 116 12.79 2.94 -13.30
C MET A 116 12.64 2.57 -11.82
N SER A 117 12.25 1.33 -11.51
CA SER A 117 12.16 0.82 -10.13
C SER A 117 13.51 0.82 -9.43
N ALA A 118 14.61 0.59 -10.16
CA ALA A 118 15.97 0.66 -9.62
C ALA A 118 16.29 2.05 -9.02
N LYS A 119 15.70 3.13 -9.56
CA LYS A 119 15.84 4.49 -9.00
C LYS A 119 15.10 4.66 -7.66
N LEU A 120 14.10 3.83 -7.39
CA LEU A 120 13.32 3.83 -6.14
C LEU A 120 13.90 2.89 -5.08
N VAL A 121 14.77 1.95 -5.47
CA VAL A 121 15.43 1.01 -4.54
C VAL A 121 16.10 1.72 -3.35
N PRO A 122 16.84 2.83 -3.51
CA PRO A 122 17.42 3.54 -2.38
C PRO A 122 16.38 4.01 -1.37
N MET A 123 15.24 4.51 -1.86
CA MET A 123 14.13 4.95 -1.00
C MET A 123 13.53 3.78 -0.22
N GLY A 124 13.41 2.60 -0.85
CA GLY A 124 12.93 1.37 -0.20
C GLY A 124 13.92 0.80 0.83
N ARG A 125 15.23 0.91 0.58
CA ARG A 125 16.28 0.53 1.55
C ARG A 125 16.28 1.40 2.82
N MET A 126 15.70 2.60 2.74
CA MET A 126 15.52 3.55 3.85
C MET A 126 14.03 3.69 4.26
N ALA A 127 13.23 2.63 4.11
CA ALA A 127 11.78 2.70 4.34
C ALA A 127 11.39 3.21 5.73
N LEU A 128 12.07 2.77 6.80
CA LEU A 128 11.77 3.20 8.18
C LEU A 128 12.18 4.66 8.40
N THR A 129 13.38 5.04 7.95
CA THR A 129 13.85 6.43 8.02
C THR A 129 12.89 7.35 7.25
N ASN A 130 12.54 7.00 6.02
CA ASN A 130 11.67 7.81 5.17
C ASN A 130 10.24 7.87 5.72
N TYR A 131 9.74 6.80 6.32
CA TYR A 131 8.43 6.79 6.98
C TYR A 131 8.38 7.79 8.15
N ILE A 132 9.40 7.76 9.02
CA ILE A 132 9.48 8.70 10.15
C ILE A 132 9.71 10.13 9.67
N MET A 133 10.54 10.32 8.65
CA MET A 133 10.75 11.64 8.04
C MET A 133 9.45 12.21 7.46
N HIS A 134 8.67 11.41 6.71
CA HIS A 134 7.35 11.82 6.24
C HIS A 134 6.42 12.18 7.40
N SER A 135 6.38 11.35 8.44
CA SER A 135 5.54 11.58 9.60
C SER A 135 5.88 12.91 10.27
N ILE A 136 7.17 13.19 10.50
CA ILE A 136 7.63 14.46 11.10
C ILE A 136 7.31 15.66 10.20
N ILE A 137 7.57 15.55 8.89
CA ILE A 137 7.31 16.65 7.95
C ILE A 137 5.81 16.95 7.90
N LEU A 138 4.99 15.94 7.64
CA LEU A 138 3.54 16.11 7.51
C LEU A 138 2.91 16.52 8.84
N SER A 139 3.36 15.96 9.97
CA SER A 139 2.85 16.39 11.25
C SER A 139 3.21 17.86 11.52
N SER A 140 4.41 18.30 11.14
CA SER A 140 4.82 19.70 11.33
C SER A 140 4.08 20.65 10.40
N VAL A 141 3.79 20.24 9.17
CA VAL A 141 3.03 21.05 8.21
C VAL A 141 1.56 21.19 8.61
N PHE A 142 0.93 20.09 9.03
CA PHE A 142 -0.53 20.06 9.26
C PHE A 142 -0.93 20.30 10.71
N TYR A 143 -0.18 19.82 11.71
CA TYR A 143 -0.58 20.00 13.11
C TYR A 143 -0.24 21.40 13.61
N GLY A 144 -1.03 21.88 14.58
CA GLY A 144 -0.98 23.24 15.10
C GLY A 144 0.31 23.62 15.85
N TYR A 145 1.21 22.69 16.12
CA TYR A 145 2.47 23.01 16.80
C TYR A 145 3.50 23.69 15.88
N ALA A 146 3.29 23.70 14.55
CA ALA A 146 4.15 24.39 13.60
C ALA A 146 3.36 25.07 12.47
N GLY A 147 2.86 24.31 11.49
CA GLY A 147 2.22 24.86 10.30
C GLY A 147 0.69 25.05 10.42
N GLY A 148 0.01 24.21 11.19
CA GLY A 148 -1.43 24.37 11.46
C GLY A 148 -2.36 24.26 10.25
N LEU A 149 -1.93 23.69 9.12
CA LEU A 149 -2.71 23.63 7.88
C LEU A 149 -3.82 22.55 7.88
N TYR A 150 -4.06 21.88 9.00
CA TYR A 150 -5.08 20.83 9.09
C TYR A 150 -6.48 21.41 8.86
N GLY A 151 -7.15 20.96 7.81
CA GLY A 151 -8.49 21.44 7.43
C GLY A 151 -8.51 22.77 6.67
N GLU A 152 -7.37 23.47 6.59
CA GLU A 152 -7.25 24.79 5.95
C GLU A 152 -7.07 24.71 4.42
N ILE A 153 -6.41 23.65 3.93
CA ILE A 153 -6.14 23.47 2.50
C ILE A 153 -6.94 22.31 1.91
N SER A 154 -7.41 22.48 0.66
CA SER A 154 -8.13 21.46 -0.07
C SER A 154 -7.23 20.26 -0.45
N ARG A 155 -7.82 19.17 -0.96
CA ARG A 155 -7.11 17.91 -1.22
C ARG A 155 -6.01 18.01 -2.29
N ALA A 156 -6.19 18.85 -3.31
CA ALA A 156 -5.23 18.98 -4.40
C ALA A 156 -3.87 19.56 -3.92
N PRO A 157 -3.82 20.68 -3.18
CA PRO A 157 -2.59 21.16 -2.55
C PRO A 157 -1.93 20.14 -1.61
N GLN A 158 -2.71 19.38 -0.83
CA GLN A 158 -2.17 18.32 0.03
C GLN A 158 -1.42 17.26 -0.79
N MET A 159 -1.96 16.86 -1.95
CA MET A 159 -1.33 15.91 -2.85
C MET A 159 -0.03 16.46 -3.45
N LEU A 160 0.00 17.75 -3.80
CA LEU A 160 1.21 18.40 -4.30
C LEU A 160 2.32 18.43 -3.24
N ILE A 161 1.99 18.70 -1.98
CA ILE A 161 2.94 18.63 -0.86
C ILE A 161 3.52 17.20 -0.75
N ALA A 162 2.67 16.18 -0.79
CA ALA A 162 3.13 14.79 -0.73
C ALA A 162 4.08 14.43 -1.90
N VAL A 163 3.72 14.81 -3.12
CA VAL A 163 4.58 14.60 -4.31
C VAL A 163 5.90 15.36 -4.18
N ALA A 164 5.89 16.60 -3.69
CA ALA A 164 7.10 17.39 -3.48
C ALA A 164 8.04 16.72 -2.48
N ILE A 165 7.51 16.20 -1.37
CA ILE A 165 8.31 15.46 -0.37
C ILE A 165 8.95 14.23 -1.00
N LEU A 166 8.19 13.44 -1.77
CA LEU A 166 8.71 12.25 -2.47
C LEU A 166 9.83 12.60 -3.46
N LEU A 167 9.63 13.64 -4.27
CA LEU A 167 10.62 14.10 -5.25
C LEU A 167 11.93 14.54 -4.60
N ILE A 168 11.90 15.04 -3.36
CA ILE A 168 13.09 15.40 -2.58
C ILE A 168 13.70 14.16 -1.90
N GLN A 169 12.88 13.27 -1.34
CA GLN A 169 13.36 12.11 -0.59
C GLN A 169 14.02 11.03 -1.46
N ILE A 170 13.58 10.85 -2.72
CA ILE A 170 14.18 9.89 -3.65
C ILE A 170 15.68 10.18 -3.89
N PRO A 171 16.08 11.39 -4.34
CA PRO A 171 17.49 11.72 -4.53
C PRO A 171 18.24 11.79 -3.19
N LEU A 172 17.61 12.26 -2.10
CA LEU A 172 18.23 12.29 -0.78
C LEU A 172 18.59 10.88 -0.28
N SER A 173 17.68 9.92 -0.43
CA SER A 173 17.93 8.51 -0.08
C SER A 173 19.04 7.91 -0.95
N SER A 174 19.05 8.26 -2.24
CA SER A 174 20.08 7.82 -3.18
C SER A 174 21.46 8.39 -2.83
N TRP A 175 21.52 9.67 -2.48
CA TRP A 175 22.75 10.32 -2.01
C TRP A 175 23.22 9.71 -0.69
N TRP A 176 22.32 9.53 0.27
CA TRP A 176 22.65 8.96 1.58
C TRP A 176 23.28 7.57 1.46
N LEU A 177 22.68 6.68 0.66
CA LEU A 177 23.18 5.32 0.50
C LEU A 177 24.46 5.19 -0.33
N LYS A 178 24.94 6.28 -0.96
CA LYS A 178 26.30 6.32 -1.51
C LYS A 178 27.36 6.43 -0.41
N HIS A 179 27.01 7.00 0.74
CA HIS A 179 27.93 7.24 1.86
C HIS A 179 27.72 6.24 3.02
N PHE A 180 26.49 5.77 3.21
CA PHE A 180 26.09 4.89 4.33
C PHE A 180 25.44 3.60 3.85
N GLN A 181 25.62 2.50 4.59
CA GLN A 181 25.06 1.20 4.20
C GLN A 181 23.56 1.07 4.49
N PHE A 182 23.07 1.84 5.47
CA PHE A 182 21.69 1.82 5.96
C PHE A 182 21.20 3.26 6.18
N GLY A 183 19.88 3.44 6.22
CA GLY A 183 19.32 4.66 6.79
C GLY A 183 19.60 4.72 8.32
N PRO A 184 19.58 5.92 8.92
CA PRO A 184 19.86 6.10 10.34
C PRO A 184 19.00 5.23 11.25
N LEU A 185 17.69 5.16 10.99
CA LEU A 185 16.77 4.40 11.82
C LEU A 185 16.86 2.90 11.56
N GLU A 186 17.12 2.49 10.33
CA GLU A 186 17.38 1.08 9.99
C GLU A 186 18.64 0.58 10.68
N TRP A 187 19.71 1.40 10.70
CA TRP A 187 20.94 1.07 11.41
C TRP A 187 20.71 0.96 12.92
N LEU A 188 19.97 1.91 13.50
CA LEU A 188 19.63 1.89 14.92
C LEU A 188 18.82 0.65 15.26
N TRP A 189 17.77 0.37 14.50
CA TRP A 189 16.92 -0.80 14.67
C TRP A 189 17.72 -2.10 14.60
N ARG A 190 18.53 -2.29 13.54
CA ARG A 190 19.37 -3.50 13.40
C ARG A 190 20.38 -3.64 14.53
N SER A 191 21.04 -2.55 14.92
CA SER A 191 22.03 -2.57 16.00
C SER A 191 21.40 -2.93 17.34
N LEU A 192 20.16 -2.49 17.59
CA LEU A 192 19.39 -2.85 18.78
C LEU A 192 18.93 -4.31 18.73
N THR A 193 18.37 -4.78 17.60
CA THR A 193 17.88 -6.15 17.44
C THR A 193 19.00 -7.18 17.63
N TYR A 194 20.16 -6.95 17.01
CA TYR A 194 21.29 -7.87 17.09
C TYR A 194 22.23 -7.58 18.27
N LYS A 195 21.95 -6.54 19.07
CA LYS A 195 22.79 -6.07 20.18
C LYS A 195 24.27 -5.86 19.81
N THR A 196 24.54 -5.61 18.53
CA THR A 196 25.88 -5.46 17.96
C THR A 196 25.87 -4.22 17.06
N ARG A 197 26.86 -3.34 17.22
CA ARG A 197 26.96 -2.14 16.38
C ARG A 197 27.32 -2.55 14.96
N GLN A 198 26.37 -2.37 14.04
CA GLN A 198 26.57 -2.67 12.63
C GLN A 198 27.49 -1.63 11.97
N PRO A 199 28.28 -1.99 10.94
CA PRO A 199 29.05 -1.01 10.19
C PRO A 199 28.12 -0.01 9.52
N PHE A 200 28.35 1.30 9.74
CA PHE A 200 27.43 2.34 9.29
C PHE A 200 27.84 2.98 7.96
N ARG A 201 29.15 3.19 7.75
CA ARG A 201 29.71 3.79 6.54
C ARG A 201 30.04 2.72 5.50
N VAL A 202 29.84 3.05 4.23
CA VAL A 202 30.34 2.21 3.13
C VAL A 202 31.86 2.33 3.14
N ILE A 203 32.57 1.21 3.30
CA ILE A 203 34.02 1.15 3.08
C ILE A 203 34.20 1.08 1.56
N PRO A 204 34.85 2.07 0.91
CA PRO A 204 35.15 1.96 -0.51
C PRO A 204 36.11 0.78 -0.72
N SER A 205 35.69 -0.17 -1.56
CA SER A 205 36.52 -1.29 -2.05
C SER A 205 37.43 -0.84 -3.18
#